data_AF-A0A392MDN7-F1
#
_entry.id   AF-A0A392MDN7-F1
#
_cell.length_a   1.000
_cell.length_b   1.000
_cell.length_c   1.000
_cell.angle_alpha   90.00
_cell.angle_beta   90.00
_cell.angle_gamma   90.00
#
_symmetry.space_group_name_H-M   'P 1'
#
loop_
_entity.id
_entity.type
_entity.pdbx_description
1 polymer ?
#
loop_
_entity_poly.entity_id
_entity_poly.type
_entity_poly.pdbx_seq_one_letter_code
_entity_poly.pdbx_strand_id
1 'polypeptide(L)'
;MLFRKRWQELSQLRKFQNDLLVELIQSRKKVIENNNYDDDDDDDDDDDDDGCFVCYVDTLLNLHLPEEKRKLDEGELVALGLEFLTAGTDTTSTTIEWVMANLVKYKQTHATEASRGN
;
A
#
# COMPACT_ATOMS: atom_id res chain seq x y z
N MET A 1 3.41 13.99 -33.01
CA MET A 1 2.69 14.32 -31.76
C MET A 1 1.91 13.10 -31.21
N LEU A 2 2.57 11.97 -30.94
CA LEU A 2 1.89 10.75 -30.44
C LEU A 2 1.75 10.69 -28.91
N PHE A 3 2.57 11.46 -28.18
CA PHE A 3 2.63 11.37 -26.72
C PHE A 3 1.70 12.33 -25.97
N ARG A 4 1.12 13.33 -26.64
CA ARG A 4 0.29 14.34 -25.96
C ARG A 4 -0.98 13.72 -25.36
N LYS A 5 -1.65 12.83 -26.10
CA LYS A 5 -2.86 12.15 -25.62
C LYS A 5 -2.55 11.23 -24.43
N ARG A 6 -1.52 10.38 -24.54
CA ARG A 6 -1.08 9.49 -23.45
C ARG A 6 -0.63 10.27 -22.21
N TRP A 7 0.03 11.42 -22.40
CA TRP A 7 0.42 12.30 -21.29
C TRP A 7 -0.78 12.92 -20.59
N GLN A 8 -1.79 13.35 -21.35
CA GLN A 8 -3.05 13.85 -20.80
C GLN A 8 -3.76 12.75 -19.99
N GLU A 9 -3.86 11.53 -20.53
CA GLU A 9 -4.43 10.38 -19.83
C GLU A 9 -3.67 10.06 -18.53
N LEU A 10 -2.33 10.00 -18.57
CA LEU A 10 -1.49 9.79 -17.39
C LEU A 10 -1.68 10.91 -16.35
N SER A 11 -1.77 12.16 -16.79
CA SER A 11 -1.98 13.31 -15.90
C SER A 11 -3.35 13.25 -15.23
N GLN A 12 -4.39 12.86 -15.96
CA GLN A 12 -5.73 12.68 -15.42
C GLN A 12 -5.76 11.53 -14.41
N LEU A 13 -5.12 10.41 -14.74
CA LEU A 13 -5.03 9.25 -13.85
C LEU A 13 -4.29 9.60 -12.55
N ARG A 14 -3.15 10.29 -12.63
CA ARG A 14 -2.42 10.73 -11.43
C ARG A 14 -3.23 11.69 -10.57
N LYS A 15 -3.97 12.61 -11.20
CA LYS A 15 -4.85 13.51 -10.46
C LYS A 15 -5.94 12.74 -9.72
N PHE A 16 -6.62 11.82 -10.42
CA PHE A 16 -7.63 10.97 -9.83
C PHE A 16 -7.10 10.12 -8.66
N GLN A 17 -5.92 9.51 -8.83
CA GLN A 17 -5.26 8.76 -7.76
C GLN A 17 -4.96 9.63 -6.54
N ASN A 18 -4.46 10.85 -6.76
CA ASN A 18 -4.20 11.80 -5.68
C ASN A 18 -5.49 12.20 -4.96
N ASP A 19 -6.52 12.60 -5.70
CA ASP A 19 -7.81 13.02 -5.16
C ASP A 19 -8.45 11.90 -4.30
N LEU A 20 -8.40 10.65 -4.78
CA LEU A 20 -8.89 9.49 -4.01
C LEU A 20 -8.10 9.23 -2.74
N LEU A 21 -6.76 9.28 -2.79
CA LEU A 21 -5.92 9.04 -1.62
C LEU A 21 -6.13 10.12 -0.56
N VAL A 22 -6.28 11.37 -0.98
CA VAL A 22 -6.63 12.49 -0.09
C VAL A 22 -7.95 12.19 0.62
N GLU A 23 -8.99 11.79 -0.10
CA GLU A 23 -10.30 11.46 0.48
C GLU A 23 -10.22 10.32 1.51
N LEU A 24 -9.45 9.27 1.21
CA LEU A 24 -9.25 8.13 2.11
C LEU A 24 -8.47 8.53 3.37
N ILE A 25 -7.39 9.31 3.23
CA ILE A 25 -6.59 9.80 4.35
C ILE A 25 -7.44 10.69 5.26
N GLN A 26 -8.22 11.61 4.69
CA GLN A 26 -9.12 12.48 5.45
C GLN A 26 -10.21 11.67 6.18
N SER A 27 -10.76 10.64 5.53
CA SER A 27 -11.75 9.75 6.15
C SER A 27 -11.14 8.99 7.32
N ARG A 28 -9.92 8.45 7.17
CA ARG A 28 -9.22 7.76 8.27
C ARG A 28 -8.85 8.70 9.41
N LYS A 29 -8.40 9.92 9.10
CA LYS A 29 -8.08 10.94 10.11
C LYS A 29 -9.29 11.26 10.99
N LYS A 30 -10.49 11.40 10.39
CA LYS A 30 -11.74 11.62 11.16
C LYS A 30 -12.07 10.46 12.10
N VAL A 31 -11.83 9.21 11.67
CA VAL A 31 -12.06 8.03 12.52
C VAL A 31 -11.13 8.07 13.74
N ILE A 32 -9.84 8.38 13.55
CA ILE A 32 -8.87 8.50 14.65
C ILE A 32 -9.26 9.64 15.60
N GLU A 33 -9.64 10.79 15.06
CA GLU A 33 -10.07 11.94 15.86
C GLU A 33 -11.32 11.63 16.69
N ASN A 34 -12.28 10.87 16.14
CA ASN A 34 -13.49 10.49 16.85
C ASN A 34 -13.24 9.43 17.93
N ASN A 35 -12.40 8.41 17.67
CA ASN A 35 -12.09 7.36 18.66
C ASN A 35 -11.29 7.88 19.86
N ASN A 36 -10.54 8.98 19.73
CA ASN A 36 -9.81 9.60 20.84
C ASN A 36 -10.71 10.36 21.84
N TYR A 37 -12.04 10.45 21.61
CA TYR A 37 -12.99 11.08 22.54
C TYR A 37 -13.61 10.12 23.55
N ASP A 38 -13.41 8.80 23.40
CA ASP A 38 -14.07 7.77 24.20
C ASP A 38 -13.13 7.14 25.27
N ASP A 39 -11.93 7.69 25.50
CA ASP A 39 -10.89 7.13 26.39
C ASP A 39 -10.83 7.83 27.78
N ASP A 40 -11.93 8.46 28.21
CA ASP A 40 -12.04 9.23 29.46
C ASP A 40 -13.11 8.63 30.41
N ASP A 41 -13.31 7.31 30.38
CA ASP A 41 -14.07 6.59 31.41
C ASP A 41 -13.22 5.49 32.04
N ASP A 42 -12.99 5.67 33.34
CA ASP A 42 -12.42 4.71 34.27
C ASP A 42 -13.20 3.36 34.26
N ASP A 43 -12.42 2.31 34.57
CA ASP A 43 -12.82 1.04 35.17
C ASP A 43 -13.30 -0.14 34.29
N ASP A 44 -12.64 -1.25 34.63
CA ASP A 44 -13.07 -2.65 34.61
C ASP A 44 -12.94 -3.50 33.33
N ASP A 45 -11.95 -4.41 33.42
CA ASP A 45 -11.95 -5.81 32.98
C ASP A 45 -13.14 -6.23 32.09
N ASP A 46 -12.91 -6.36 30.79
CA ASP A 46 -13.36 -7.55 30.06
C ASP A 46 -12.57 -7.75 28.75
N ASP A 47 -12.23 -9.02 28.55
CA ASP A 47 -11.38 -9.61 27.53
C ASP A 47 -12.12 -9.65 26.18
N ASP A 48 -12.26 -8.50 25.52
CA ASP A 48 -12.66 -8.43 24.11
C ASP A 48 -11.69 -7.51 23.37
N ASP A 49 -10.78 -8.14 22.62
CA ASP A 49 -9.89 -7.56 21.62
C ASP A 49 -10.74 -6.82 20.57
N ASP A 50 -11.32 -5.67 20.91
CA ASP A 50 -11.85 -4.71 19.94
C ASP A 50 -10.65 -4.00 19.31
N GLY A 51 -9.91 -4.80 18.54
CA GLY A 51 -8.68 -4.43 17.90
C GLY A 51 -8.91 -3.26 16.96
N CYS A 52 -8.69 -2.05 17.46
CA CYS A 52 -8.40 -0.89 16.62
C CYS A 52 -7.09 -1.18 15.88
N PHE A 53 -7.19 -1.89 14.76
CA PHE A 53 -6.04 -2.27 13.95
C PHE A 53 -5.32 -1.00 13.49
N VAL A 54 -4.11 -0.80 14.01
CA VAL A 54 -3.23 0.29 13.62
C VAL A 54 -2.73 0.00 12.20
N CYS A 55 -3.20 0.78 11.24
CA CYS A 55 -2.76 0.68 9.86
C CYS A 55 -1.54 1.59 9.62
N TYR A 56 -0.84 1.36 8.51
CA TYR A 56 0.35 2.13 8.14
C TYR A 56 0.08 3.65 8.15
N VAL A 57 -1.06 4.09 7.61
CA VAL A 57 -1.44 5.51 7.56
C VAL A 57 -1.60 6.11 8.96
N ASP A 58 -2.04 5.34 9.95
CA ASP A 58 -2.19 5.83 11.33
C ASP A 58 -0.83 6.15 11.95
N THR A 59 0.17 5.32 11.64
CA THR A 59 1.55 5.57 12.10
C THR A 59 2.11 6.85 11.47
N LEU A 60 1.82 7.08 10.17
CA LEU A 60 2.23 8.30 9.47
C LEU A 60 1.53 9.56 10.00
N LEU A 61 0.23 9.48 10.33
CA LEU A 61 -0.53 10.60 10.90
C LEU A 61 -0.02 11.04 12.29
N ASN A 62 0.55 10.10 13.05
CA ASN A 62 1.13 10.35 14.36
C ASN A 62 2.63 10.69 14.32
N LEU A 63 3.28 10.47 13.17
CA LEU A 63 4.71 10.70 12.98
C LEU A 63 5.05 12.20 13.09
N HIS A 64 6.07 12.50 13.88
CA HIS A 64 6.72 13.81 13.92
C HIS A 64 8.12 13.72 13.36
N LEU A 65 8.44 14.59 12.40
CA LEU A 65 9.76 14.67 11.81
C LEU A 65 10.75 15.18 12.87
N PRO A 66 11.84 14.46 13.18
CA PRO A 66 12.73 14.79 14.28
C PRO A 66 13.47 16.13 14.08
N GLU A 67 13.80 16.45 12.83
CA GLU A 67 14.53 17.68 12.49
C GLU A 67 13.61 18.90 12.38
N GLU A 68 12.46 18.73 11.74
CA GLU A 68 11.53 19.83 11.44
C GLU A 68 10.49 20.06 12.56
N LYS A 69 10.39 19.14 13.53
CA LYS A 69 9.46 19.17 14.66
C LYS A 69 8.00 19.43 14.26
N ARG A 70 7.61 18.97 13.07
CA ARG A 70 6.26 19.05 12.52
C ARG A 70 5.75 17.67 12.13
N LYS A 71 4.44 17.57 11.93
CA LYS A 71 3.80 16.42 11.28
C LYS A 71 4.00 16.47 9.76
N LEU A 72 3.74 15.33 9.12
CA LEU A 72 3.66 15.23 7.67
C LEU A 72 2.49 16.08 7.13
N ASP A 73 2.71 16.73 6.00
CA ASP A 73 1.64 17.37 5.24
C ASP A 73 0.84 16.33 4.43
N GLU A 74 -0.33 16.73 3.90
CA GLU A 74 -1.21 15.84 3.17
C GLU A 74 -0.57 15.28 1.89
N GLY A 75 0.25 16.07 1.20
CA GLY A 75 1.00 15.64 0.02
C GLY A 75 2.07 14.60 0.37
N GLU A 76 2.79 14.80 1.48
CA GLU A 76 3.76 13.84 2.00
C GLU A 76 3.09 12.52 2.43
N LEU A 77 1.93 12.59 3.09
CA LEU A 77 1.13 11.42 3.46
C LEU A 77 0.67 10.63 2.22
N VAL A 78 0.18 11.33 1.19
CA VAL A 78 -0.20 10.71 -0.08
C VAL A 78 1.01 10.08 -0.77
N ALA A 79 2.16 10.76 -0.78
CA ALA A 79 3.37 10.25 -1.40
C ALA A 79 3.86 8.95 -0.72
N LEU A 80 3.95 8.94 0.61
CA LEU A 80 4.39 7.78 1.38
C LEU A 80 3.37 6.62 1.33
N GLY A 81 2.07 6.92 1.33
CA GLY A 81 1.03 5.92 1.13
C GLY A 81 1.10 5.28 -0.26
N LEU A 82 1.36 6.08 -1.29
CA LEU A 82 1.51 5.57 -2.66
C LEU A 82 2.81 4.78 -2.84
N GLU A 83 3.91 5.21 -2.23
CA GLU A 83 5.17 4.45 -2.21
C GLU A 83 4.93 3.04 -1.70
N PHE A 84 4.24 2.90 -0.55
CA PHE A 84 3.95 1.60 0.04
C PHE A 84 3.18 0.67 -0.90
N LEU A 85 2.17 1.20 -1.60
CA LEU A 85 1.35 0.42 -2.53
C LEU A 85 2.08 0.05 -3.82
N THR A 86 2.94 0.94 -4.33
CA THR A 86 3.58 0.77 -5.64
C THR A 86 4.91 0.01 -5.57
N ALA A 87 5.67 0.15 -4.48
CA ALA A 87 6.97 -0.49 -4.31
C ALA A 87 6.90 -2.02 -4.42
N GLY A 88 5.84 -2.63 -3.88
CA GLY A 88 5.64 -4.08 -3.92
C GLY A 88 5.00 -4.60 -5.20
N THR A 89 4.17 -3.80 -5.86
CA THR A 89 3.28 -4.29 -6.93
C THR A 89 4.06 -4.66 -8.20
N ASP A 90 4.88 -3.74 -8.73
CA ASP A 90 5.57 -3.94 -10.02
C ASP A 90 6.65 -5.04 -9.93
N THR A 91 7.38 -5.06 -8.80
CA THR A 91 8.46 -6.01 -8.54
C THR A 91 7.92 -7.42 -8.32
N THR A 92 6.81 -7.57 -7.58
CA THR A 92 6.16 -8.86 -7.35
C THR A 92 5.56 -9.40 -8.65
N SER A 93 4.87 -8.57 -9.45
CA SER A 93 4.34 -9.00 -10.75
C SER A 93 5.45 -9.50 -11.67
N THR A 94 6.53 -8.71 -11.80
CA THR A 94 7.70 -9.09 -12.61
C THR A 94 8.32 -10.40 -12.11
N THR A 95 8.43 -10.58 -10.79
CA THR A 95 8.95 -11.82 -10.21
C THR A 95 8.07 -13.02 -10.55
N ILE A 96 6.74 -12.87 -10.43
CA ILE A 96 5.78 -13.92 -10.78
C ILE A 96 5.87 -14.24 -12.29
N GLU A 97 6.00 -13.23 -13.15
CA GLU A 97 6.23 -13.42 -14.59
C GLU A 97 7.50 -14.23 -14.86
N TRP A 98 8.61 -13.92 -14.19
CA TRP A 98 9.86 -14.69 -14.30
C TRP A 98 9.71 -16.12 -13.79
N VAL A 99 9.00 -16.33 -12.69
CA VAL A 99 8.71 -17.68 -12.18
C VAL A 99 7.92 -18.47 -13.22
N MET A 100 6.86 -17.89 -13.79
CA MET A 100 6.05 -18.53 -14.82
C MET A 100 6.86 -18.83 -16.09
N ALA A 101 7.72 -17.91 -16.52
CA ALA A 101 8.60 -18.11 -17.67
C ALA A 101 9.59 -19.27 -17.44
N ASN A 102 10.17 -19.36 -16.25
CA ASN A 102 11.05 -20.48 -15.88
C ASN A 102 10.28 -21.80 -15.81
N LEU A 103 9.08 -21.79 -15.22
CA LEU A 103 8.22 -22.97 -15.19
C LEU A 103 7.92 -23.47 -16.60
N VAL A 104 7.54 -22.61 -17.54
CA VAL A 104 7.29 -22.99 -18.95
C VAL A 104 8.56 -23.52 -19.64
N LYS A 105 9.71 -22.87 -19.42
CA LYS A 105 10.98 -23.25 -20.05
C LYS A 105 11.47 -24.64 -19.61
N TYR A 106 11.31 -25.00 -18.33
CA TYR A 106 11.88 -26.23 -17.77
C TYR A 106 10.86 -27.38 -17.58
N LYS A 107 9.64 -27.31 -18.13
CA LYS A 107 8.69 -28.45 -18.10
C LYS A 107 9.20 -29.69 -18.87
N GLN A 108 9.99 -29.46 -19.92
CA GLN A 108 10.47 -30.51 -20.84
C GLN A 108 11.62 -31.34 -20.26
N THR A 109 12.42 -30.78 -19.35
CA THR A 109 13.60 -31.48 -18.80
C THR A 109 13.18 -32.56 -17.80
N HIS A 110 12.18 -32.31 -16.94
CA HIS A 110 11.68 -33.33 -16.02
C HIS A 110 10.89 -34.46 -16.69
N ALA A 111 10.19 -34.17 -17.80
CA ALA A 111 9.48 -35.20 -18.57
C ALA A 111 10.44 -36.14 -19.36
N THR A 112 11.60 -35.63 -19.76
CA THR A 112 12.57 -36.41 -20.55
C THR A 112 13.54 -37.21 -19.67
N GLU A 113 13.85 -36.75 -18.46
CA GLU A 113 14.66 -37.51 -17.48
C GLU A 113 13.90 -38.72 -16.90
N ALA A 114 12.57 -38.62 -16.73
CA ALA A 114 11.73 -39.76 -16.32
C ALA A 114 11.61 -40.86 -17.40
N SER A 115 11.88 -40.55 -18.68
CA SER A 115 11.84 -41.49 -19.81
C SER A 115 13.20 -42.11 -20.15
N ARG A 116 14.32 -41.50 -19.73
CA ARG A 116 15.69 -42.04 -19.91
C ARG A 116 16.16 -42.98 -18.79
N GLY A 117 15.30 -43.25 -17.81
CA GLY A 117 15.58 -44.13 -16.66
C GLY A 117 15.00 -45.55 -16.77
N ASN A 118 14.53 -45.98 -17.94
CA ASN A 118 13.97 -47.32 -18.19
C ASN A 118 14.70 -48.06 -19.32
#